data_AF-A0A964I1S6-F1
#
_entry.id   AF-A0A964I1S6-F1
#
_cell.length_a   1.000
_cell.length_b   1.000
_cell.length_c   1.000
_cell.angle_alpha   90.00
_cell.angle_beta   90.00
_cell.angle_gamma   90.00
#
_symmetry.space_group_name_H-M   'P 1'
#
loop_
_entity.id
_entity.type
_entity.pdbx_description
1 polymer ?
#
loop_
_entity_poly.entity_id
_entity_poly.type
_entity_poly.pdbx_seq_one_letter_code
_entity_poly.pdbx_strand_id
1 'polypeptide(L)'
;MKSTLKLRSFIAVFGSAALLATGLVVATPAHAGICTVDATTGVETCASTLKGGEAYKTMVPKNYNGTMFFWSHGFRPSFDYPGYKAPTGVEQMTLGNTGPTPKSDYSTELLALGYGLAAYDRVTGGLHGWNTEESVPLLKELVDLSKLLAPTTKRNVIWGSSGAGPIVNMFAEKYPELTDAVGLVSPVATNISRQLQSGCDIFYLLSIFADPTIKGCAALGAKGPAGHGAALTELGKVVALLTAWSQNLGAPGLTQPAAVVAANPAFAGIPQRSALLLIGLLSGIPQKSKHMDGITTSAVVAEGSINATVAILENIGEAAATGILAGQAVAEKIGGPFYDNTKTNYATLLDEGDAGRYNLGLSGDDGINGMLGVLAQMPRVSAPAANIAKAAALDPVKYTSTKPTVLLANENDRLVWPGQTSAYVAERTAKFAPTLAAYESALAAYESAVVARDKKIANATSAVAKAKTAAAKKKAKAALASAKVLTAPVAPKKPSSNVVALYAMSPTEYTKYTAAGFPDLADIGAASGVGHEQFTTAQVIALAEMLNAAAISGTLDITPESFAIFGAAFGINGDLDYLPIPLKY
;
A
#
# COMPACT_ATOMS: atom_id res chain seq x y z
N MET A 1 -0.35 -13.07 57.25
CA MET A 1 -1.49 -13.82 56.68
C MET A 1 -1.67 -13.34 55.24
N LYS A 2 -1.24 -14.14 54.25
CA LYS A 2 -1.34 -13.82 52.80
C LYS A 2 -2.47 -14.66 52.20
N SER A 3 -3.39 -14.03 51.49
CA SER A 3 -4.43 -14.68 50.66
C SER A 3 -5.09 -13.60 49.80
N THR A 4 -5.42 -13.74 48.51
CA THR A 4 -5.08 -14.66 47.42
C THR A 4 -5.78 -14.08 46.17
N LEU A 5 -5.12 -14.12 45.01
CA LEU A 5 -5.72 -13.86 43.69
C LEU A 5 -6.90 -14.82 43.42
N LYS A 6 -7.96 -14.34 42.73
CA LYS A 6 -8.97 -15.21 42.09
C LYS A 6 -8.91 -15.07 40.58
N LEU A 7 -8.76 -16.22 39.92
CA LEU A 7 -8.80 -16.43 38.48
C LEU A 7 -9.81 -17.57 38.19
N ARG A 8 -10.52 -17.43 37.07
CA ARG A 8 -11.26 -18.45 36.27
C ARG A 8 -12.69 -18.81 36.66
N SER A 9 -13.57 -18.72 35.67
CA SER A 9 -14.42 -19.85 35.23
C SER A 9 -14.84 -19.66 33.76
N PHE A 10 -14.21 -20.45 32.88
CA PHE A 10 -14.78 -20.90 31.61
C PHE A 10 -15.80 -22.01 31.95
N ILE A 11 -16.98 -22.02 31.33
CA ILE A 11 -17.84 -23.21 31.31
C ILE A 11 -18.06 -23.60 29.85
N ALA A 12 -17.46 -24.73 29.48
CA ALA A 12 -17.85 -25.56 28.36
C ALA A 12 -18.90 -26.57 28.85
N VAL A 13 -19.90 -26.89 28.02
CA VAL A 13 -20.71 -28.10 28.18
C VAL A 13 -20.76 -28.82 26.83
N PHE A 14 -20.20 -30.03 26.80
CA PHE A 14 -20.39 -31.03 25.76
C PHE A 14 -21.74 -31.74 25.98
N GLY A 15 -22.49 -31.97 24.90
CA GLY A 15 -23.67 -32.83 24.88
C GLY A 15 -23.84 -33.46 23.49
N SER A 16 -23.91 -34.79 23.45
CA SER A 16 -23.83 -35.65 22.27
C SER A 16 -25.00 -35.56 21.29
N ALA A 17 -24.72 -35.95 20.04
CA ALA A 17 -25.56 -35.91 18.85
C ALA A 17 -26.77 -36.88 18.83
N ALA A 18 -27.84 -36.49 18.13
CA ALA A 18 -28.75 -37.39 17.41
C ALA A 18 -29.43 -36.69 16.21
N LEU A 19 -29.54 -37.45 15.12
CA LEU A 19 -29.88 -37.20 13.71
C LEU A 19 -31.26 -36.55 13.44
N LEU A 20 -31.40 -35.80 12.33
CA LEU A 20 -32.32 -36.12 11.21
C LEU A 20 -32.05 -35.23 9.97
N ALA A 21 -32.15 -35.85 8.80
CA ALA A 21 -31.77 -35.32 7.50
C ALA A 21 -32.80 -34.33 6.93
N THR A 22 -32.48 -33.04 6.99
CA THR A 22 -32.82 -32.00 6.00
C THR A 22 -32.00 -30.75 6.37
N GLY A 23 -30.91 -30.47 5.66
CA GLY A 23 -30.28 -29.14 5.47
C GLY A 23 -30.12 -28.14 6.64
N LEU A 24 -30.31 -28.51 7.92
CA LEU A 24 -30.20 -27.60 9.03
C LEU A 24 -28.75 -27.60 9.53
N VAL A 25 -28.03 -26.52 9.26
CA VAL A 25 -26.79 -26.18 9.97
C VAL A 25 -27.15 -26.19 11.45
N VAL A 26 -26.58 -27.12 12.22
CA VAL A 26 -26.69 -27.09 13.68
C VAL A 26 -25.95 -25.83 14.10
N ALA A 27 -26.70 -24.74 14.32
CA ALA A 27 -26.17 -23.48 14.80
C ALA A 27 -25.37 -23.77 16.06
N THR A 28 -24.04 -23.55 16.01
CA THR A 28 -23.24 -23.62 17.23
C THR A 28 -23.73 -22.50 18.17
N PRO A 29 -23.51 -22.58 19.50
CA PRO A 29 -23.93 -21.51 20.42
C PRO A 29 -23.43 -20.11 20.02
N ALA A 30 -22.33 -20.03 19.25
CA ALA A 30 -21.80 -18.79 18.69
C ALA A 30 -22.66 -18.19 17.56
N HIS A 31 -23.54 -18.97 16.91
CA HIS A 31 -24.42 -18.49 15.83
C HIS A 31 -25.75 -17.90 16.34
N ALA A 32 -26.19 -18.31 17.54
CA ALA A 32 -27.51 -17.95 18.05
C ALA A 32 -27.59 -16.45 18.40
N GLY A 33 -28.46 -15.72 17.67
CA GLY A 33 -28.79 -14.32 17.96
C GLY A 33 -27.87 -13.26 17.34
N ILE A 34 -26.80 -13.67 16.63
CA ILE A 34 -25.88 -12.74 15.96
C ILE A 34 -25.78 -12.94 14.44
N CYS A 35 -26.27 -14.08 13.93
CA CYS A 35 -26.25 -14.42 12.51
C CYS A 35 -27.65 -14.36 11.88
N THR A 36 -27.72 -13.87 10.65
CA THR A 36 -28.95 -13.79 9.84
C THR A 36 -28.65 -14.25 8.41
N VAL A 37 -29.59 -14.95 7.78
CA VAL A 37 -29.45 -15.39 6.39
C VAL A 37 -30.36 -14.54 5.51
N ASP A 38 -29.78 -13.87 4.52
CA ASP A 38 -30.55 -13.17 3.51
C ASP A 38 -31.29 -14.19 2.62
N ALA A 39 -32.62 -14.14 2.61
CA ALA A 39 -33.43 -15.14 1.91
C ALA A 39 -33.28 -15.10 0.38
N THR A 40 -32.84 -13.98 -0.19
CA THR A 40 -32.73 -13.78 -1.65
C THR A 40 -31.40 -14.33 -2.16
N THR A 41 -30.31 -13.95 -1.50
CA THR A 41 -28.94 -14.25 -1.88
C THR A 41 -28.45 -15.55 -1.25
N GLY A 42 -29.00 -15.92 -0.08
CA GLY A 42 -28.52 -17.02 0.75
C GLY A 42 -27.20 -16.70 1.47
N VAL A 43 -26.86 -15.42 1.60
CA VAL A 43 -25.67 -14.98 2.34
C VAL A 43 -25.99 -14.97 3.83
N GLU A 44 -25.22 -15.73 4.61
CA GLU A 44 -25.24 -15.66 6.06
C GLU A 44 -24.35 -14.51 6.53
N THR A 45 -24.93 -13.57 7.28
CA THR A 45 -24.23 -12.43 7.86
C THR A 45 -24.28 -12.53 9.38
N CYS A 46 -23.11 -12.54 10.02
CA CYS A 46 -23.00 -12.45 11.49
C CYS A 46 -22.39 -11.11 11.89
N ALA A 47 -22.96 -10.44 12.88
CA ALA A 47 -22.44 -9.18 13.39
C ALA A 47 -22.60 -9.09 14.90
N SER A 48 -21.56 -8.65 15.59
CA SER A 48 -21.53 -8.42 17.04
C SER A 48 -20.30 -7.58 17.37
N THR A 49 -19.76 -7.70 18.59
CA THR A 49 -18.54 -7.02 19.02
C THR A 49 -17.44 -8.01 19.38
N LEU A 50 -16.19 -7.60 19.14
CA LEU A 50 -15.00 -8.22 19.72
C LEU A 50 -14.98 -7.97 21.24
N LYS A 51 -14.05 -8.60 21.96
CA LYS A 51 -13.93 -8.50 23.42
C LYS A 51 -13.75 -7.07 23.94
N GLY A 52 -13.14 -6.19 23.15
CA GLY A 52 -12.95 -4.78 23.49
C GLY A 52 -14.17 -3.89 23.19
N GLY A 53 -15.22 -4.45 22.60
CA GLY A 53 -16.43 -3.72 22.19
C GLY A 53 -16.40 -3.22 20.74
N GLU A 54 -15.32 -3.46 20.00
CA GLU A 54 -15.18 -3.10 18.59
C GLU A 54 -16.16 -3.92 17.76
N ALA A 55 -16.95 -3.28 16.89
CA ALA A 55 -17.90 -4.01 16.04
C ALA A 55 -17.15 -4.94 15.07
N TYR A 56 -17.74 -6.09 14.73
CA TYR A 56 -17.29 -6.90 13.61
C TYR A 56 -18.46 -7.38 12.77
N LYS A 57 -18.16 -7.77 11.53
CA LYS A 57 -19.10 -8.37 10.61
C LYS A 57 -18.44 -9.47 9.79
N THR A 58 -19.13 -10.59 9.61
CA THR A 58 -18.75 -11.67 8.69
C THR A 58 -19.88 -11.93 7.72
N MET A 59 -19.55 -12.31 6.48
CA MET A 59 -20.49 -12.65 5.42
C MET A 59 -20.02 -13.93 4.73
N VAL A 60 -20.86 -14.96 4.69
CA VAL A 60 -20.56 -16.27 4.10
C VAL A 60 -21.63 -16.61 3.07
N PRO A 61 -21.28 -16.80 1.79
CA PRO A 61 -22.27 -17.07 0.76
C PRO A 61 -22.64 -18.56 0.72
N LYS A 62 -23.82 -18.91 0.21
CA LYS A 62 -24.24 -20.32 0.05
C LYS A 62 -23.29 -21.17 -0.80
N ASN A 63 -22.60 -20.57 -1.77
CA ASN A 63 -21.62 -21.22 -2.65
C ASN A 63 -20.19 -21.10 -2.11
N TYR A 64 -20.02 -20.99 -0.78
CA TYR A 64 -18.74 -20.77 -0.14
C TYR A 64 -17.68 -21.81 -0.56
N ASN A 65 -16.56 -21.34 -1.10
CA ASN A 65 -15.49 -22.19 -1.62
C ASN A 65 -14.39 -22.53 -0.57
N GLY A 66 -14.55 -22.03 0.65
CA GLY A 66 -13.63 -22.23 1.76
C GLY A 66 -12.54 -21.17 1.89
N THR A 67 -12.55 -20.09 1.10
CA THR A 67 -11.58 -18.99 1.24
C THR A 67 -12.25 -17.76 1.88
N MET A 68 -11.76 -17.34 3.05
CA MET A 68 -12.23 -16.16 3.77
C MET A 68 -11.26 -14.99 3.57
N PHE A 69 -11.77 -13.82 3.20
CA PHE A 69 -11.03 -12.56 3.10
C PHE A 69 -11.26 -11.71 4.34
N PHE A 70 -10.17 -11.37 5.05
CA PHE A 70 -10.20 -10.55 6.27
C PHE A 70 -9.73 -9.14 5.97
N TRP A 71 -10.67 -8.21 5.88
CA TRP A 71 -10.47 -6.83 5.49
C TRP A 71 -10.07 -5.94 6.67
N SER A 72 -9.06 -5.09 6.46
CA SER A 72 -8.74 -3.94 7.30
C SER A 72 -8.80 -2.66 6.47
N HIS A 73 -9.64 -1.71 6.87
CA HIS A 73 -9.86 -0.46 6.15
C HIS A 73 -8.68 0.52 6.26
N GLY A 74 -8.56 1.50 5.37
CA GLY A 74 -7.54 2.56 5.40
C GLY A 74 -7.60 3.52 6.59
N PHE A 75 -6.81 4.60 6.55
CA PHE A 75 -6.82 5.65 7.57
C PHE A 75 -8.23 6.29 7.69
N ARG A 76 -8.67 6.55 8.93
CA ARG A 76 -9.91 7.27 9.24
C ARG A 76 -9.64 8.28 10.37
N PRO A 77 -10.00 9.58 10.21
CA PRO A 77 -9.90 10.54 11.30
C PRO A 77 -10.70 10.11 12.53
N SER A 78 -10.13 10.31 13.73
CA SER A 78 -10.78 9.88 14.97
C SER A 78 -11.88 10.85 15.47
N PHE A 79 -11.96 12.05 14.90
CA PHE A 79 -12.83 13.12 15.36
C PHE A 79 -13.68 13.67 14.21
N ASP A 80 -14.90 14.08 14.55
CA ASP A 80 -15.83 14.71 13.62
C ASP A 80 -15.34 16.07 13.14
N TYR A 81 -15.65 16.39 11.88
CA TYR A 81 -15.47 17.73 11.30
C TYR A 81 -16.55 17.98 10.23
N PRO A 82 -16.74 19.22 9.74
CA PRO A 82 -17.77 19.50 8.74
C PRO A 82 -17.67 18.58 7.53
N GLY A 83 -18.74 17.82 7.25
CA GLY A 83 -18.79 16.85 6.14
C GLY A 83 -18.23 15.45 6.46
N TYR A 84 -17.74 15.20 7.67
CA TYR A 84 -17.21 13.90 8.09
C TYR A 84 -17.74 13.48 9.47
N LYS A 85 -18.03 12.18 9.61
CA LYS A 85 -18.37 11.53 10.88
C LYS A 85 -17.40 10.40 11.13
N ALA A 86 -16.86 10.35 12.35
CA ALA A 86 -16.03 9.23 12.77
C ALA A 86 -16.85 7.93 12.73
N PRO A 87 -16.26 6.80 12.31
CA PRO A 87 -16.94 5.52 12.29
C PRO A 87 -17.46 5.13 13.68
N THR A 88 -18.55 4.37 13.69
CA THR A 88 -19.14 3.80 14.92
C THR A 88 -19.28 2.28 14.82
N GLY A 89 -18.67 1.68 13.79
CA GLY A 89 -18.72 0.27 13.49
C GLY A 89 -18.10 -0.05 12.13
N VAL A 90 -18.39 -1.24 11.61
CA VAL A 90 -17.89 -1.71 10.32
C VAL A 90 -18.58 -0.98 9.16
N GLU A 91 -17.87 -0.04 8.52
CA GLU A 91 -18.36 0.69 7.34
C GLU A 91 -18.06 0.00 6.00
N GLN A 92 -17.05 -0.87 5.97
CA GLN A 92 -16.57 -1.51 4.75
C GLN A 92 -16.20 -2.97 5.01
N MET A 93 -16.64 -3.85 4.10
CA MET A 93 -16.26 -5.27 4.10
C MET A 93 -15.07 -5.57 3.18
N THR A 94 -14.78 -4.67 2.25
CA THR A 94 -13.67 -4.74 1.27
C THR A 94 -13.20 -3.31 0.96
N LEU A 95 -12.23 -3.16 0.06
CA LEU A 95 -11.89 -1.84 -0.51
C LEU A 95 -13.11 -1.18 -1.17
N GLY A 96 -13.07 0.16 -1.26
CA GLY A 96 -14.02 0.94 -2.05
C GLY A 96 -13.47 1.28 -3.44
N ASN A 97 -14.17 2.16 -4.14
CA ASN A 97 -13.70 2.85 -5.33
C ASN A 97 -14.09 4.32 -5.24
N THR A 98 -13.11 5.21 -5.37
CA THR A 98 -13.33 6.66 -5.38
C THR A 98 -13.36 7.25 -6.80
N GLY A 99 -13.14 6.42 -7.82
CA GLY A 99 -13.09 6.83 -9.22
C GLY A 99 -14.45 7.13 -9.86
N PRO A 100 -14.46 7.28 -11.20
CA PRO A 100 -15.65 7.52 -12.05
C PRO A 100 -16.91 6.72 -11.76
N THR A 101 -16.75 5.51 -11.24
CA THR A 101 -17.84 4.62 -10.84
C THR A 101 -17.71 4.34 -9.36
N PRO A 102 -18.09 5.30 -8.49
CA PRO A 102 -17.84 5.18 -7.07
C PRO A 102 -18.54 3.96 -6.48
N LYS A 103 -17.87 3.32 -5.54
CA LYS A 103 -18.39 2.13 -4.88
C LYS A 103 -17.96 2.08 -3.43
N SER A 104 -18.87 1.79 -2.52
CA SER A 104 -18.57 1.69 -1.09
C SER A 104 -17.74 0.44 -0.76
N ASP A 105 -18.07 -0.68 -1.38
CA ASP A 105 -17.35 -1.96 -1.30
C ASP A 105 -17.68 -2.89 -2.49
N TYR A 106 -16.97 -4.00 -2.62
CA TYR A 106 -17.10 -5.06 -3.63
C TYR A 106 -17.66 -6.37 -3.06
N SER A 107 -18.44 -6.30 -1.96
CA SER A 107 -18.90 -7.50 -1.27
C SER A 107 -19.72 -8.41 -2.17
N THR A 108 -20.62 -7.83 -2.95
CA THR A 108 -21.54 -8.58 -3.83
C THR A 108 -20.77 -9.44 -4.85
N GLU A 109 -19.75 -8.87 -5.49
CA GLU A 109 -18.96 -9.59 -6.49
C GLU A 109 -18.10 -10.69 -5.86
N LEU A 110 -17.46 -10.41 -4.72
CA LEU A 110 -16.62 -11.41 -4.05
C LEU A 110 -17.46 -12.56 -3.47
N LEU A 111 -18.64 -12.27 -2.92
CA LEU A 111 -19.58 -13.29 -2.46
C LEU A 111 -20.09 -14.14 -3.62
N ALA A 112 -20.33 -13.55 -4.80
CA ALA A 112 -20.73 -14.29 -6.00
C ALA A 112 -19.66 -15.30 -6.45
N LEU A 113 -18.37 -14.99 -6.26
CA LEU A 113 -17.24 -15.90 -6.50
C LEU A 113 -17.10 -17.01 -5.42
N GLY A 114 -17.96 -16.99 -4.41
CA GLY A 114 -17.95 -17.95 -3.31
C GLY A 114 -16.94 -17.62 -2.21
N TYR A 115 -16.42 -16.40 -2.15
CA TYR A 115 -15.54 -15.96 -1.07
C TYR A 115 -16.34 -15.51 0.15
N GLY A 116 -15.86 -15.87 1.33
CA GLY A 116 -16.35 -15.32 2.59
C GLY A 116 -15.63 -14.00 2.89
N LEU A 117 -16.30 -13.08 3.58
CA LEU A 117 -15.75 -11.77 3.93
C LEU A 117 -15.85 -11.56 5.44
N ALA A 118 -14.84 -10.93 6.03
CA ALA A 118 -14.82 -10.56 7.43
C ALA A 118 -14.15 -9.21 7.61
N ALA A 119 -14.74 -8.34 8.43
CA ALA A 119 -14.20 -7.02 8.76
C ALA A 119 -14.51 -6.65 10.21
N TYR A 120 -13.77 -5.69 10.74
CA TYR A 120 -13.90 -5.19 12.10
C TYR A 120 -13.73 -3.67 12.11
N ASP A 121 -14.33 -3.04 13.11
CA ASP A 121 -14.12 -1.65 13.43
C ASP A 121 -12.73 -1.50 14.05
N ARG A 122 -11.85 -0.81 13.35
CA ARG A 122 -10.48 -0.61 13.78
C ARG A 122 -10.39 0.55 14.77
N VAL A 123 -11.16 0.48 15.85
CA VAL A 123 -11.18 1.48 16.91
C VAL A 123 -10.42 0.99 18.13
N THR A 124 -9.52 1.82 18.67
CA THR A 124 -8.75 1.49 19.88
C THR A 124 -8.66 2.71 20.77
N GLY A 125 -9.21 2.63 21.99
CA GLY A 125 -9.25 3.78 22.91
C GLY A 125 -10.01 4.99 22.36
N GLY A 126 -11.00 4.76 21.48
CA GLY A 126 -11.76 5.81 20.80
C GLY A 126 -11.05 6.44 19.59
N LEU A 127 -9.90 5.92 19.18
CA LEU A 127 -9.14 6.39 18.02
C LEU A 127 -9.28 5.41 16.85
N HIS A 128 -9.50 5.94 15.65
CA HIS A 128 -9.54 5.19 14.38
C HIS A 128 -8.28 5.42 13.51
N GLY A 129 -7.51 6.45 13.89
CA GLY A 129 -6.29 6.89 13.20
C GLY A 129 -5.01 6.41 13.90
N TRP A 130 -4.09 5.93 13.06
CA TRP A 130 -2.74 5.42 13.36
C TRP A 130 -2.58 4.41 14.50
N ASN A 131 -3.59 3.57 14.71
CA ASN A 131 -3.58 2.46 15.65
C ASN A 131 -3.12 1.13 15.03
N THR A 132 -2.06 1.15 14.22
CA THR A 132 -1.67 0.01 13.38
C THR A 132 -1.27 -1.22 14.20
N GLU A 133 -0.42 -1.06 15.22
CA GLU A 133 0.00 -2.17 16.09
C GLU A 133 -1.14 -2.72 16.94
N GLU A 134 -1.98 -1.85 17.51
CA GLU A 134 -3.13 -2.22 18.33
C GLU A 134 -4.20 -2.97 17.54
N SER A 135 -4.22 -2.83 16.22
CA SER A 135 -5.20 -3.48 15.35
C SER A 135 -4.83 -4.92 14.99
N VAL A 136 -3.55 -5.28 15.08
CA VAL A 136 -3.08 -6.66 14.85
C VAL A 136 -3.77 -7.68 15.77
N PRO A 137 -3.88 -7.47 17.10
CA PRO A 137 -4.64 -8.39 17.96
C PRO A 137 -6.16 -8.37 17.70
N LEU A 138 -6.76 -7.25 17.26
CA LEU A 138 -8.17 -7.21 16.87
C LEU A 138 -8.44 -8.09 15.65
N LEU A 139 -7.60 -7.96 14.61
CA LEU A 139 -7.66 -8.82 13.42
C LEU A 139 -7.47 -10.30 13.78
N LYS A 140 -6.58 -10.62 14.72
CA LYS A 140 -6.40 -11.98 15.23
C LYS A 140 -7.65 -12.54 15.88
N GLU A 141 -8.33 -11.72 16.68
CA GLU A 141 -9.57 -12.12 17.31
C GLU A 141 -10.67 -12.38 16.28
N LEU A 142 -10.80 -11.52 15.27
CA LEU A 142 -11.73 -11.74 14.15
C LEU A 142 -11.43 -13.05 13.41
N VAL A 143 -10.16 -13.32 13.10
CA VAL A 143 -9.75 -14.57 12.45
C VAL A 143 -10.10 -15.79 13.30
N ASP A 144 -9.85 -15.76 14.61
CA ASP A 144 -10.22 -16.86 15.50
C ASP A 144 -11.72 -17.06 15.59
N LEU A 145 -12.50 -15.97 15.69
CA LEU A 145 -13.95 -16.01 15.75
C LEU A 145 -14.56 -16.55 14.45
N SER A 146 -14.01 -16.16 13.30
CA SER A 146 -14.48 -16.63 12.00
C SER A 146 -14.39 -18.16 11.85
N LYS A 147 -13.46 -18.83 12.53
CA LYS A 147 -13.37 -20.30 12.52
C LYS A 147 -14.55 -20.96 13.25
N LEU A 148 -15.17 -20.25 14.18
CA LEU A 148 -16.36 -20.72 14.90
C LEU A 148 -17.64 -20.43 14.11
N LEU A 149 -17.68 -19.31 13.40
CA LEU A 149 -18.81 -18.88 12.57
C LEU A 149 -18.83 -19.56 11.19
N ALA A 150 -17.67 -19.82 10.62
CA ALA A 150 -17.50 -20.45 9.31
C ALA A 150 -16.51 -21.63 9.43
N PRO A 151 -16.87 -22.73 10.10
CA PRO A 151 -15.96 -23.85 10.37
C PRO A 151 -15.47 -24.58 9.11
N THR A 152 -16.09 -24.34 7.96
CA THR A 152 -15.67 -24.85 6.65
C THR A 152 -14.58 -24.01 5.99
N THR A 153 -14.12 -22.93 6.64
CA THR A 153 -13.01 -22.11 6.15
C THR A 153 -11.73 -22.94 6.07
N LYS A 154 -11.14 -22.97 4.88
CA LYS A 154 -9.91 -23.72 4.56
C LYS A 154 -8.70 -22.81 4.44
N ARG A 155 -8.93 -21.56 4.02
CA ARG A 155 -7.89 -20.58 3.70
C ARG A 155 -8.26 -19.19 4.16
N ASN A 156 -7.26 -18.45 4.62
CA ASN A 156 -7.36 -17.07 5.06
C ASN A 156 -6.56 -16.15 4.13
N VAL A 157 -7.24 -15.24 3.46
CA VAL A 157 -6.62 -14.11 2.79
C VAL A 157 -6.67 -12.90 3.71
N ILE A 158 -5.52 -12.40 4.11
CA ILE A 158 -5.43 -11.20 4.96
C ILE A 158 -5.14 -10.01 4.06
N TRP A 159 -6.04 -9.04 4.01
CA TRP A 159 -5.89 -7.92 3.09
C TRP A 159 -6.43 -6.61 3.66
N GLY A 160 -5.95 -5.51 3.09
CA GLY A 160 -6.32 -4.18 3.54
C GLY A 160 -5.72 -3.12 2.64
N SER A 161 -6.19 -1.89 2.82
CA SER A 161 -5.72 -0.77 2.03
C SER A 161 -5.12 0.38 2.83
N SER A 162 -4.34 1.22 2.15
CA SER A 162 -3.90 2.51 2.70
C SER A 162 -3.20 2.33 4.06
N GLY A 163 -3.63 3.05 5.09
CA GLY A 163 -3.12 2.92 6.46
C GLY A 163 -3.28 1.53 7.11
N ALA A 164 -3.97 0.57 6.50
CA ALA A 164 -3.98 -0.83 6.96
C ALA A 164 -2.75 -1.65 6.51
N GLY A 165 -1.96 -1.14 5.56
CA GLY A 165 -0.77 -1.84 5.05
C GLY A 165 0.15 -2.39 6.14
N PRO A 166 0.48 -1.62 7.20
CA PRO A 166 1.32 -2.13 8.29
C PRO A 166 0.64 -3.23 9.11
N ILE A 167 -0.67 -3.12 9.33
CA ILE A 167 -1.47 -4.09 10.10
C ILE A 167 -1.43 -5.46 9.43
N VAL A 168 -1.72 -5.48 8.14
CA VAL A 168 -1.77 -6.69 7.31
C VAL A 168 -0.40 -7.37 7.26
N ASN A 169 0.66 -6.59 7.06
CA ASN A 169 2.03 -7.11 7.06
C ASN A 169 2.44 -7.68 8.42
N MET A 170 2.26 -6.90 9.50
CA MET A 170 2.59 -7.34 10.86
C MET A 170 1.79 -8.57 11.27
N PHE A 171 0.52 -8.68 10.84
CA PHE A 171 -0.30 -9.85 11.08
C PHE A 171 0.29 -11.09 10.40
N ALA A 172 0.63 -11.01 9.11
CA ALA A 172 1.19 -12.13 8.36
C ALA A 172 2.54 -12.59 8.93
N GLU A 173 3.35 -11.66 9.46
CA GLU A 173 4.63 -11.98 10.11
C GLU A 173 4.45 -12.63 11.49
N LYS A 174 3.45 -12.17 12.26
CA LYS A 174 3.21 -12.64 13.63
C LYS A 174 2.41 -13.93 13.68
N TYR A 175 1.50 -14.12 12.73
CA TYR A 175 0.60 -15.28 12.64
C TYR A 175 0.64 -15.92 11.24
N PRO A 176 1.81 -16.40 10.78
CA PRO A 176 1.93 -17.05 9.48
C PRO A 176 1.08 -18.31 9.36
N GLU A 177 0.75 -18.98 10.48
CA GLU A 177 -0.15 -20.13 10.52
C GLU A 177 -1.62 -19.78 10.27
N LEU A 178 -1.96 -18.50 10.34
CA LEU A 178 -3.32 -17.97 10.12
C LEU A 178 -3.46 -17.19 8.81
N THR A 179 -2.42 -17.20 7.99
CA THR A 179 -2.33 -16.41 6.76
C THR A 179 -1.94 -17.32 5.61
N ASP A 180 -2.78 -17.42 4.57
CA ASP A 180 -2.46 -18.18 3.36
C ASP A 180 -2.04 -17.28 2.20
N ALA A 181 -2.61 -16.08 2.10
CA ALA A 181 -2.15 -15.03 1.19
C ALA A 181 -2.36 -13.64 1.78
N VAL A 182 -1.60 -12.67 1.27
CA VAL A 182 -1.59 -11.28 1.73
C VAL A 182 -1.90 -10.34 0.57
N GLY A 183 -2.92 -9.48 0.74
CA GLY A 183 -3.27 -8.43 -0.22
C GLY A 183 -3.03 -7.03 0.34
N LEU A 184 -2.24 -6.21 -0.33
CA LEU A 184 -1.92 -4.84 0.07
C LEU A 184 -2.38 -3.87 -1.03
N VAL A 185 -3.42 -3.08 -0.77
CA VAL A 185 -4.08 -2.24 -1.79
C VAL A 185 -3.84 -0.75 -1.52
N SER A 186 -3.29 0.00 -2.47
CA SER A 186 -2.75 1.35 -2.26
C SER A 186 -2.06 1.51 -0.89
N PRO A 187 -1.13 0.60 -0.51
CA PRO A 187 -0.77 0.39 0.89
C PRO A 187 0.28 1.38 1.37
N VAL A 188 0.13 1.88 2.60
CA VAL A 188 1.28 2.35 3.38
C VAL A 188 2.10 1.10 3.72
N ALA A 189 3.04 0.77 2.84
CA ALA A 189 3.72 -0.51 2.88
C ALA A 189 5.01 -0.48 3.70
N THR A 190 5.57 0.72 3.92
CA THR A 190 6.72 0.95 4.80
C THR A 190 6.38 1.97 5.89
N ASN A 191 7.33 2.28 6.77
CA ASN A 191 7.12 3.26 7.84
C ASN A 191 6.60 4.59 7.27
N ILE A 192 5.46 5.06 7.79
CA ILE A 192 4.78 6.25 7.28
C ILE A 192 5.59 7.53 7.41
N SER A 193 6.53 7.62 8.34
CA SER A 193 7.25 8.85 8.66
C SER A 193 7.95 9.46 7.44
N ARG A 194 8.42 8.62 6.51
CA ARG A 194 9.05 9.04 5.25
C ARG A 194 8.09 9.83 4.36
N GLN A 195 6.87 9.32 4.20
CA GLN A 195 5.83 10.00 3.40
C GLN A 195 5.17 11.14 4.16
N LEU A 196 4.99 11.00 5.48
CA LEU A 196 4.47 12.06 6.32
C LEU A 196 5.40 13.27 6.34
N GLN A 197 6.73 13.06 6.26
CA GLN A 197 7.68 14.13 6.02
C GLN A 197 7.36 14.90 4.73
N SER A 198 7.17 14.21 3.59
CA SER A 198 6.75 14.85 2.34
C SER A 198 5.40 15.55 2.46
N GLY A 199 4.43 14.95 3.15
CA GLY A 199 3.12 15.57 3.42
C GLY A 199 3.24 16.85 4.26
N CYS A 200 4.16 16.89 5.22
CA CYS A 200 4.44 18.08 6.01
C CYS A 200 5.23 19.15 5.25
N ASP A 201 6.11 18.73 4.33
CA ASP A 201 6.81 19.64 3.43
C ASP A 201 5.85 20.41 2.53
N ILE A 202 4.72 19.81 2.12
CA ILE A 202 3.67 20.55 1.38
C ILE A 202 3.30 21.84 2.12
N PHE A 203 2.99 21.75 3.42
CA PHE A 203 2.60 22.91 4.21
C PHE A 203 3.76 23.89 4.41
N TYR A 204 4.97 23.37 4.66
CA TYR A 204 6.16 24.20 4.81
C TYR A 204 6.46 24.98 3.52
N LEU A 205 6.43 24.32 2.36
CA LEU A 205 6.70 24.94 1.07
C LEU A 205 5.59 25.93 0.70
N LEU A 206 4.31 25.62 0.95
CA LEU A 206 3.21 26.58 0.77
C LEU A 206 3.36 27.79 1.69
N SER A 207 3.90 27.61 2.90
CA SER A 207 4.15 28.74 3.82
C SER A 207 5.17 29.74 3.28
N ILE A 208 6.13 29.24 2.51
CA ILE A 208 7.16 30.05 1.87
C ILE A 208 6.61 30.69 0.60
N PHE A 209 6.01 29.87 -0.27
CA PHE A 209 5.68 30.27 -1.62
C PHE A 209 4.34 31.01 -1.75
N ALA A 210 3.48 30.95 -0.73
CA ALA A 210 2.11 31.44 -0.87
C ALA A 210 1.53 32.12 0.39
N ASP A 211 1.61 31.51 1.58
CA ASP A 211 0.99 32.06 2.79
C ASP A 211 1.83 31.79 4.07
N PRO A 212 2.59 32.77 4.58
CA PRO A 212 3.49 32.60 5.73
C PRO A 212 2.74 32.41 7.05
N THR A 213 1.42 32.52 7.07
CA THR A 213 0.63 32.19 8.26
C THR A 213 0.43 30.69 8.43
N ILE A 214 0.69 29.88 7.40
CA ILE A 214 0.67 28.42 7.46
C ILE A 214 1.83 27.94 8.35
N LYS A 215 1.48 27.17 9.37
CA LYS A 215 2.41 26.42 10.23
C LYS A 215 2.40 24.94 9.89
N GLY A 216 1.28 24.44 9.37
CA GLY A 216 1.13 23.04 8.96
C GLY A 216 1.45 22.06 10.08
N CYS A 217 2.27 21.05 9.77
CA CYS A 217 2.65 20.03 10.75
C CYS A 217 3.36 20.57 12.00
N ALA A 218 3.97 21.76 11.95
CA ALA A 218 4.57 22.38 13.13
C ALA A 218 3.53 22.75 14.20
N ALA A 219 2.24 22.86 13.83
CA ALA A 219 1.15 23.11 14.76
C ALA A 219 0.61 21.83 15.44
N LEU A 220 1.05 20.65 15.01
CA LEU A 220 0.58 19.37 15.55
C LEU A 220 1.28 19.02 16.88
N GLY A 221 0.53 18.44 17.81
CA GLY A 221 1.09 17.88 19.05
C GLY A 221 0.17 17.83 20.26
N ALA A 222 -0.90 18.63 20.26
CA ALA A 222 -1.98 18.45 21.24
C ALA A 222 -2.80 17.19 20.90
N LYS A 223 -3.33 16.54 21.94
CA LYS A 223 -4.22 15.38 21.80
C LYS A 223 -5.70 15.78 21.80
N GLY A 224 -6.54 14.89 21.33
CA GLY A 224 -7.98 15.04 21.38
C GLY A 224 -8.53 16.13 20.45
N PRO A 225 -9.76 16.62 20.73
CA PRO A 225 -10.42 17.64 19.93
C PRO A 225 -9.61 18.92 19.73
N ALA A 226 -8.76 19.30 20.70
CA ALA A 226 -7.90 20.48 20.58
C ALA A 226 -6.82 20.30 19.51
N GLY A 227 -6.15 19.13 19.49
CA GLY A 227 -5.19 18.78 18.44
C GLY A 227 -5.83 18.69 17.07
N HIS A 228 -7.02 18.08 17.01
CA HIS A 228 -7.81 18.01 15.79
C HIS A 228 -8.23 19.39 15.27
N GLY A 229 -8.69 20.28 16.15
CA GLY A 229 -9.03 21.66 15.77
C GLY A 229 -7.82 22.45 15.22
N ALA A 230 -6.63 22.23 15.77
CA ALA A 230 -5.40 22.82 15.22
C ALA A 230 -5.09 22.31 13.81
N ALA A 231 -5.21 21.00 13.59
CA ALA A 231 -5.02 20.40 12.27
C ALA A 231 -6.02 20.95 11.23
N LEU A 232 -7.30 21.06 11.60
CA LEU A 232 -8.34 21.64 10.73
C LEU A 232 -8.10 23.12 10.43
N THR A 233 -7.57 23.88 11.40
CA THR A 233 -7.24 25.30 11.20
C THR A 233 -6.15 25.46 10.15
N GLU A 234 -5.10 24.66 10.22
CA GLU A 234 -4.01 24.69 9.23
C GLU A 234 -4.48 24.17 7.87
N LEU A 235 -5.34 23.14 7.83
CA LEU A 235 -5.97 22.67 6.60
C LEU A 235 -6.83 23.76 5.94
N GLY A 236 -7.60 24.52 6.73
CA GLY A 236 -8.46 25.59 6.23
C GLY A 236 -7.68 26.68 5.47
N LYS A 237 -6.45 26.99 5.90
CA LYS A 237 -5.57 27.94 5.20
C LYS A 237 -5.15 27.41 3.83
N VAL A 238 -4.74 26.13 3.78
CA VAL A 238 -4.38 25.48 2.50
C VAL A 238 -5.61 25.38 1.59
N VAL A 239 -6.78 25.01 2.10
CA VAL A 239 -8.02 24.96 1.31
C VAL A 239 -8.36 26.34 0.72
N ALA A 240 -8.25 27.41 1.50
CA ALA A 240 -8.48 28.77 1.01
C ALA A 240 -7.51 29.13 -0.13
N LEU A 241 -6.22 28.82 0.05
CA LEU A 241 -5.19 29.03 -0.96
C LEU A 241 -5.46 28.25 -2.25
N LEU A 242 -5.72 26.94 -2.16
CA LEU A 242 -5.98 26.09 -3.31
C LEU A 242 -7.28 26.48 -4.03
N THR A 243 -8.30 26.90 -3.27
CA THR A 243 -9.55 27.42 -3.85
C THR A 243 -9.27 28.66 -4.69
N ALA A 244 -8.45 29.59 -4.21
CA ALA A 244 -8.08 30.77 -4.97
C ALA A 244 -7.30 30.40 -6.25
N TRP A 245 -6.36 29.45 -6.18
CA TRP A 245 -5.64 28.95 -7.37
C TRP A 245 -6.54 28.20 -8.35
N SER A 246 -7.56 27.48 -7.90
CA SER A 246 -8.47 26.75 -8.79
C SER A 246 -9.23 27.67 -9.76
N GLN A 247 -9.47 28.93 -9.37
CA GLN A 247 -10.22 29.89 -10.18
C GLN A 247 -9.43 30.44 -11.37
N ASN A 248 -8.10 30.50 -11.26
CA ASN A 248 -7.22 31.08 -12.29
C ASN A 248 -6.14 30.08 -12.76
N LEU A 249 -6.18 28.85 -12.24
CA LEU A 249 -5.17 27.81 -12.44
C LEU A 249 -3.75 28.32 -12.10
N GLY A 250 -3.62 29.35 -11.25
CA GLY A 250 -2.36 30.05 -10.95
C GLY A 250 -1.92 31.13 -11.94
N ALA A 251 -2.73 31.53 -12.92
CA ALA A 251 -2.44 32.66 -13.83
C ALA A 251 -3.67 33.58 -14.09
N PRO A 252 -3.60 34.89 -13.80
CA PRO A 252 -2.48 35.57 -13.12
C PRO A 252 -2.27 34.99 -11.71
N GLY A 253 -1.04 34.98 -11.23
CA GLY A 253 -0.73 34.48 -9.89
C GLY A 253 -1.42 35.29 -8.79
N LEU A 254 -1.64 34.67 -7.63
CA LEU A 254 -2.03 35.39 -6.41
C LEU A 254 -0.90 36.35 -5.98
N THR A 255 -1.25 37.32 -5.14
CA THR A 255 -0.27 38.22 -4.55
C THR A 255 0.66 37.44 -3.61
N GLN A 256 1.96 37.56 -3.87
CA GLN A 256 2.98 36.97 -3.01
C GLN A 256 3.03 37.66 -1.63
N PRO A 257 3.38 36.92 -0.56
CA PRO A 257 3.50 37.51 0.77
C PRO A 257 4.54 38.64 0.82
N ALA A 258 4.10 39.85 1.20
CA ALA A 258 4.97 41.03 1.24
C ALA A 258 6.20 40.83 2.15
N ALA A 259 6.04 40.11 3.26
CA ALA A 259 7.15 39.80 4.16
C ALA A 259 8.20 38.87 3.53
N VAL A 260 7.77 37.92 2.69
CA VAL A 260 8.67 36.99 1.98
C VAL A 260 9.39 37.73 0.84
N VAL A 261 8.67 38.57 0.09
CA VAL A 261 9.27 39.46 -0.93
C VAL A 261 10.27 40.43 -0.31
N ALA A 262 9.96 40.99 0.86
CA ALA A 262 10.88 41.89 1.57
C ALA A 262 12.14 41.16 2.07
N ALA A 263 11.99 39.90 2.50
CA ALA A 263 13.11 39.06 2.92
C ALA A 263 13.96 38.59 1.73
N ASN A 264 13.35 38.34 0.57
CA ASN A 264 14.05 37.99 -0.66
C ASN A 264 13.34 38.59 -1.90
N PRO A 265 13.82 39.73 -2.44
CA PRO A 265 13.20 40.40 -3.58
C PRO A 265 13.12 39.57 -4.87
N ALA A 266 13.99 38.57 -5.05
CA ALA A 266 13.94 37.69 -6.22
C ALA A 266 12.63 36.87 -6.28
N PHE A 267 11.99 36.69 -5.13
CA PHE A 267 10.70 36.02 -5.02
C PHE A 267 9.62 36.69 -5.88
N ALA A 268 9.61 38.03 -5.96
CA ALA A 268 8.64 38.82 -6.75
C ALA A 268 8.62 38.44 -8.24
N GLY A 269 9.71 37.87 -8.77
CA GLY A 269 9.82 37.45 -10.17
C GLY A 269 9.35 36.03 -10.45
N ILE A 270 9.05 35.21 -9.44
CA ILE A 270 8.75 33.79 -9.59
C ILE A 270 7.26 33.59 -9.89
N PRO A 271 6.88 32.99 -11.04
CA PRO A 271 5.49 32.64 -11.30
C PRO A 271 4.97 31.63 -10.26
N GLN A 272 3.79 31.89 -9.68
CA GLN A 272 3.21 30.97 -8.69
C GLN A 272 2.90 29.58 -9.24
N ARG A 273 2.63 29.45 -10.55
CA ARG A 273 2.53 28.14 -11.22
C ARG A 273 3.82 27.34 -11.12
N SER A 274 4.97 27.98 -11.32
CA SER A 274 6.28 27.34 -11.18
C SER A 274 6.56 26.93 -9.74
N ALA A 275 6.16 27.78 -8.77
CA ALA A 275 6.25 27.42 -7.35
C ALA A 275 5.35 26.22 -7.01
N LEU A 276 4.11 26.18 -7.49
CA LEU A 276 3.20 25.05 -7.29
C LEU A 276 3.74 23.75 -7.90
N LEU A 277 4.25 23.82 -9.12
CA LEU A 277 4.90 22.69 -9.79
C LEU A 277 6.09 22.19 -8.97
N LEU A 278 6.97 23.08 -8.52
CA LEU A 278 8.09 22.72 -7.67
C LEU A 278 7.63 22.09 -6.35
N ILE A 279 6.61 22.64 -5.69
CA ILE A 279 6.04 22.07 -4.45
C ILE A 279 5.61 20.63 -4.67
N GLY A 280 4.87 20.36 -5.75
CA GLY A 280 4.43 19.02 -6.09
C GLY A 280 5.60 18.07 -6.34
N LEU A 281 6.60 18.51 -7.13
CA LEU A 281 7.79 17.71 -7.44
C LEU A 281 8.62 17.38 -6.19
N LEU A 282 8.87 18.38 -5.33
CA LEU A 282 9.64 18.20 -4.09
C LEU A 282 8.91 17.32 -3.07
N SER A 283 7.58 17.39 -3.04
CA SER A 283 6.74 16.59 -2.14
C SER A 283 6.32 15.24 -2.74
N GLY A 284 6.72 14.94 -3.98
CA GLY A 284 6.40 13.70 -4.68
C GLY A 284 4.93 13.58 -5.13
N ILE A 285 4.16 14.66 -5.15
CA ILE A 285 2.77 14.65 -5.61
C ILE A 285 2.74 14.25 -7.09
N PRO A 286 1.93 13.25 -7.50
CA PRO A 286 1.88 12.82 -8.88
C PRO A 286 1.52 13.95 -9.85
N GLN A 287 2.20 13.98 -11.00
CA GLN A 287 1.99 14.95 -12.08
C GLN A 287 0.86 14.53 -13.05
N LYS A 288 0.16 13.44 -12.72
CA LYS A 288 -1.11 13.03 -13.31
C LYS A 288 -2.17 13.01 -12.22
N SER A 289 -3.40 13.36 -12.56
CA SER A 289 -4.51 13.49 -11.61
C SER A 289 -5.79 12.90 -12.20
N LYS A 290 -6.94 13.16 -11.60
CA LYS A 290 -8.20 12.59 -12.10
C LYS A 290 -8.50 13.08 -13.51
N HIS A 291 -8.24 14.35 -13.81
CA HIS A 291 -8.59 14.96 -15.11
C HIS A 291 -7.39 15.36 -15.95
N MET A 292 -6.16 15.33 -15.40
CA MET A 292 -4.97 15.82 -16.08
C MET A 292 -3.94 14.71 -16.29
N ASP A 293 -3.62 14.37 -17.55
CA ASP A 293 -2.68 13.31 -17.95
C ASP A 293 -1.21 13.72 -18.03
N GLY A 294 -0.92 15.00 -17.79
CA GLY A 294 0.43 15.57 -17.81
C GLY A 294 1.01 15.83 -19.21
N ILE A 295 0.24 15.60 -20.30
CA ILE A 295 0.76 15.72 -21.67
C ILE A 295 -0.17 16.45 -22.64
N THR A 296 -1.49 16.31 -22.52
CA THR A 296 -2.43 16.88 -23.49
C THR A 296 -2.51 18.40 -23.31
N THR A 297 -2.46 19.13 -24.42
CA THR A 297 -2.36 20.60 -24.42
C THR A 297 -3.65 21.27 -24.92
N SER A 298 -3.76 22.57 -24.68
CA SER A 298 -4.81 23.45 -25.19
C SER A 298 -4.26 24.87 -25.41
N ALA A 299 -5.09 25.78 -25.90
CA ALA A 299 -4.70 27.19 -26.04
C ALA A 299 -4.30 27.86 -24.71
N VAL A 300 -4.87 27.44 -23.57
CA VAL A 300 -4.54 27.99 -22.23
C VAL A 300 -3.57 27.10 -21.44
N VAL A 301 -3.41 25.85 -21.85
CA VAL A 301 -2.44 24.88 -21.32
C VAL A 301 -1.49 24.50 -22.45
N ALA A 302 -0.56 25.41 -22.77
CA ALA A 302 0.24 25.33 -23.98
C ALA A 302 1.24 24.16 -24.00
N GLU A 303 1.55 23.55 -22.85
CA GLU A 303 2.45 22.39 -22.78
C GLU A 303 2.15 21.42 -21.64
N GLY A 304 2.79 20.25 -21.70
CA GLY A 304 2.66 19.19 -20.71
C GLY A 304 3.05 19.58 -19.28
N SER A 305 4.07 20.43 -19.07
CA SER A 305 4.43 20.85 -17.71
C SER A 305 3.35 21.72 -17.03
N ILE A 306 2.59 22.48 -17.83
CA ILE A 306 1.46 23.28 -17.33
C ILE A 306 0.29 22.34 -17.01
N ASN A 307 0.06 21.32 -17.85
CA ASN A 307 -0.90 20.26 -17.55
C ASN A 307 -0.55 19.56 -16.22
N ALA A 308 0.72 19.17 -16.04
CA ALA A 308 1.24 18.61 -14.79
C ALA A 308 1.08 19.54 -13.58
N THR A 309 1.22 20.86 -13.77
CA THR A 309 0.99 21.84 -12.70
C THR A 309 -0.48 21.83 -12.25
N VAL A 310 -1.42 21.74 -13.18
CA VAL A 310 -2.86 21.61 -12.86
C VAL A 310 -3.15 20.25 -12.23
N ALA A 311 -2.46 19.19 -12.65
CA ALA A 311 -2.57 17.88 -12.02
C ALA A 311 -2.14 17.93 -10.54
N ILE A 312 -1.03 18.61 -10.25
CA ILE A 312 -0.58 18.86 -8.87
C ILE A 312 -1.62 19.67 -8.11
N LEU A 313 -2.21 20.71 -8.71
CA LEU A 313 -3.27 21.51 -8.09
C LEU A 313 -4.48 20.65 -7.68
N GLU A 314 -4.87 19.70 -8.52
CA GLU A 314 -5.96 18.77 -8.23
C GLU A 314 -5.60 17.76 -7.14
N ASN A 315 -4.36 17.25 -7.14
CA ASN A 315 -3.92 16.24 -6.19
C ASN A 315 -3.58 16.80 -4.80
N ILE A 316 -2.98 18.00 -4.73
CA ILE A 316 -2.38 18.56 -3.51
C ILE A 316 -3.40 18.81 -2.40
N GLY A 317 -4.65 19.12 -2.73
CA GLY A 317 -5.69 19.37 -1.74
C GLY A 317 -5.97 18.15 -0.88
N GLU A 318 -6.16 16.99 -1.51
CA GLU A 318 -6.45 15.75 -0.79
C GLU A 318 -5.20 15.14 -0.16
N ALA A 319 -4.04 15.31 -0.79
CA ALA A 319 -2.74 14.95 -0.19
C ALA A 319 -2.49 15.73 1.10
N ALA A 320 -2.70 17.06 1.10
CA ALA A 320 -2.55 17.92 2.27
C ALA A 320 -3.59 17.61 3.36
N ALA A 321 -4.86 17.41 2.97
CA ALA A 321 -5.93 17.04 3.89
C ALA A 321 -5.65 15.71 4.60
N THR A 322 -5.28 14.68 3.84
CA THR A 322 -4.93 13.38 4.41
C THR A 322 -3.67 13.46 5.23
N GLY A 323 -2.63 14.16 4.74
CA GLY A 323 -1.36 14.32 5.44
C GLY A 323 -1.48 14.98 6.80
N ILE A 324 -2.24 16.07 6.93
CA ILE A 324 -2.39 16.78 8.21
C ILE A 324 -3.26 15.99 9.21
N LEU A 325 -4.30 15.30 8.73
CA LEU A 325 -5.17 14.48 9.58
C LEU A 325 -4.46 13.19 10.02
N ALA A 326 -3.73 12.52 9.13
CA ALA A 326 -2.87 11.40 9.47
C ALA A 326 -1.76 11.83 10.42
N GLY A 327 -1.17 13.02 10.19
CA GLY A 327 -0.20 13.63 11.10
C GLY A 327 -0.78 13.88 12.49
N GLN A 328 -2.01 14.38 12.59
CA GLN A 328 -2.69 14.54 13.87
C GLN A 328 -2.90 13.19 14.57
N ALA A 329 -3.33 12.16 13.84
CA ALA A 329 -3.48 10.82 14.41
C ALA A 329 -2.14 10.22 14.87
N VAL A 330 -1.05 10.44 14.13
CA VAL A 330 0.30 10.08 14.58
C VAL A 330 0.67 10.85 15.85
N ALA A 331 0.37 12.15 15.94
CA ALA A 331 0.61 12.94 17.14
C ALA A 331 -0.19 12.42 18.36
N GLU A 332 -1.39 11.90 18.19
CA GLU A 332 -2.14 11.23 19.27
C GLU A 332 -1.35 10.05 19.86
N LYS A 333 -0.65 9.31 19.00
CA LYS A 333 0.13 8.11 19.36
C LYS A 333 1.47 8.47 19.99
N ILE A 334 2.28 9.31 19.33
CA ILE A 334 3.69 9.53 19.71
C ILE A 334 3.96 10.85 20.45
N GLY A 335 2.99 11.78 20.44
CA GLY A 335 3.15 13.18 20.82
C GLY A 335 3.62 14.05 19.65
N GLY A 336 3.63 15.37 19.82
CA GLY A 336 4.20 16.29 18.83
C GLY A 336 4.94 17.46 19.47
N PRO A 337 5.57 18.32 18.64
CA PRO A 337 5.70 18.19 17.18
C PRO A 337 6.68 17.07 16.78
N PHE A 338 6.53 16.51 15.58
CA PHE A 338 7.41 15.46 15.04
C PHE A 338 8.00 15.81 13.65
N TYR A 339 7.54 16.89 13.01
CA TYR A 339 8.08 17.35 11.73
C TYR A 339 9.40 18.09 11.93
N ASP A 340 10.46 17.63 11.26
CA ASP A 340 11.78 18.26 11.28
C ASP A 340 12.31 18.33 9.86
N ASN A 341 12.69 19.54 9.42
CA ASN A 341 13.33 19.74 8.12
C ASN A 341 14.69 20.44 8.24
N THR A 342 15.28 20.44 9.44
CA THR A 342 16.56 21.10 9.71
C THR A 342 17.71 20.54 8.88
N LYS A 343 17.59 19.27 8.48
CA LYS A 343 18.56 18.55 7.63
C LYS A 343 18.09 18.33 6.19
N THR A 344 16.89 18.79 5.84
CA THR A 344 16.35 18.60 4.49
C THR A 344 17.09 19.49 3.49
N ASN A 345 17.72 18.86 2.50
CA ASN A 345 18.20 19.53 1.32
C ASN A 345 17.15 19.43 0.20
N TYR A 346 16.33 20.47 0.04
CA TYR A 346 15.27 20.46 -0.98
C TYR A 346 15.81 20.32 -2.41
N ALA A 347 17.03 20.78 -2.69
CA ALA A 347 17.61 20.64 -4.03
C ALA A 347 17.81 19.16 -4.42
N THR A 348 18.02 18.25 -3.47
CA THR A 348 18.20 16.82 -3.76
C THR A 348 16.86 16.07 -3.90
N LEU A 349 15.73 16.72 -3.63
CA LEU A 349 14.40 16.10 -3.79
C LEU A 349 13.83 16.33 -5.19
N LEU A 350 14.41 17.28 -5.95
CA LEU A 350 14.13 17.46 -7.37
C LEU A 350 15.09 16.58 -8.16
N ASP A 351 14.57 15.54 -8.82
CA ASP A 351 15.37 14.67 -9.68
C ASP A 351 15.77 15.39 -10.97
N GLU A 352 16.95 15.09 -11.52
CA GLU A 352 17.44 15.72 -12.76
C GLU A 352 16.50 15.46 -13.94
N GLY A 353 15.90 14.27 -14.01
CA GLY A 353 14.89 13.92 -15.01
C GLY A 353 13.62 14.76 -14.87
N ASP A 354 13.18 15.02 -13.63
CA ASP A 354 12.04 15.92 -13.37
C ASP A 354 12.39 17.38 -13.69
N ALA A 355 13.57 17.85 -13.29
CA ALA A 355 14.05 19.20 -13.59
C ALA A 355 14.11 19.46 -15.11
N GLY A 356 14.57 18.48 -15.88
CA GLY A 356 14.60 18.56 -17.34
C GLY A 356 13.20 18.43 -17.96
N ARG A 357 12.40 17.45 -17.54
CA ARG A 357 11.06 17.20 -18.08
C ARG A 357 10.10 18.36 -17.86
N TYR A 358 10.20 19.02 -16.71
CA TYR A 358 9.30 20.08 -16.29
C TYR A 358 9.95 21.48 -16.35
N ASN A 359 11.10 21.60 -17.02
CA ASN A 359 11.93 22.81 -17.04
C ASN A 359 11.15 24.07 -17.42
N LEU A 360 10.38 24.02 -18.51
CA LEU A 360 9.63 25.19 -18.98
C LEU A 360 8.54 25.61 -17.98
N GLY A 361 7.83 24.66 -17.36
CA GLY A 361 6.85 24.95 -16.28
C GLY A 361 7.50 25.48 -15.01
N LEU A 362 8.75 25.10 -14.76
CA LEU A 362 9.58 25.60 -13.66
C LEU A 362 10.23 26.96 -13.97
N SER A 363 9.90 27.58 -15.10
CA SER A 363 10.49 28.85 -15.58
C SER A 363 11.97 28.75 -15.91
N GLY A 364 12.40 27.61 -16.46
CA GLY A 364 13.78 27.37 -16.86
C GLY A 364 14.74 27.17 -15.68
N ASP A 365 16.02 26.96 -16.00
CA ASP A 365 17.07 26.74 -15.00
C ASP A 365 17.19 27.92 -14.02
N ASP A 366 17.00 29.15 -14.49
CA ASP A 366 17.00 30.35 -13.64
C ASP A 366 15.84 30.33 -12.65
N GLY A 367 14.65 29.90 -13.07
CA GLY A 367 13.48 29.74 -12.21
C GLY A 367 13.70 28.66 -11.15
N ILE A 368 14.26 27.50 -11.54
CA ILE A 368 14.62 26.40 -10.64
C ILE A 368 15.64 26.89 -9.60
N ASN A 369 16.74 27.48 -10.06
CA ASN A 369 17.82 27.97 -9.20
C ASN A 369 17.32 29.08 -8.26
N GLY A 370 16.46 29.98 -8.75
CA GLY A 370 15.83 31.02 -7.95
C GLY A 370 14.96 30.46 -6.82
N MET A 371 14.05 29.53 -7.14
CA MET A 371 13.16 28.91 -6.15
C MET A 371 13.93 28.08 -5.12
N LEU A 372 14.90 27.26 -5.54
CA LEU A 372 15.74 26.46 -4.64
C LEU A 372 16.65 27.36 -3.78
N GLY A 373 17.14 28.46 -4.34
CA GLY A 373 17.91 29.48 -3.62
C GLY A 373 17.12 30.15 -2.50
N VAL A 374 15.84 30.47 -2.76
CA VAL A 374 14.91 30.96 -1.73
C VAL A 374 14.75 29.89 -0.63
N LEU A 375 14.46 28.65 -1.00
CA LEU A 375 14.27 27.55 -0.04
C LEU A 375 15.49 27.31 0.85
N ALA A 376 16.70 27.54 0.36
CA ALA A 376 17.92 27.39 1.13
C ALA A 376 18.07 28.45 2.24
N GLN A 377 17.43 29.61 2.09
CA GLN A 377 17.54 30.75 3.02
C GLN A 377 16.40 30.81 4.06
N MET A 378 15.31 30.07 3.83
CA MET A 378 14.13 30.15 4.70
C MET A 378 14.33 29.43 6.05
N PRO A 379 13.75 29.97 7.15
CA PRO A 379 13.83 29.34 8.47
C PRO A 379 13.32 27.90 8.45
N ARG A 380 14.10 26.97 9.02
CA ARG A 380 13.74 25.56 9.16
C ARG A 380 12.86 25.30 10.39
N VAL A 381 12.06 24.25 10.32
CA VAL A 381 11.26 23.72 11.43
C VAL A 381 12.04 22.58 12.09
N SER A 382 12.11 22.61 13.42
CA SER A 382 12.73 21.56 14.23
C SER A 382 11.71 20.84 15.11
N ALA A 383 11.95 19.56 15.35
CA ALA A 383 11.19 18.76 16.31
C ALA A 383 12.09 18.18 17.41
N PRO A 384 11.56 17.90 18.61
CA PRO A 384 12.29 17.16 19.63
C PRO A 384 12.78 15.81 19.09
N ALA A 385 14.08 15.50 19.24
CA ALA A 385 14.69 14.27 18.75
C ALA A 385 13.98 12.99 19.25
N ALA A 386 13.42 13.03 20.46
CA ALA A 386 12.63 11.93 21.02
C ALA A 386 11.34 11.65 20.21
N ASN A 387 10.69 12.68 19.66
CA ASN A 387 9.49 12.52 18.84
C ASN A 387 9.85 11.99 17.44
N ILE A 388 10.97 12.45 16.87
CA ILE A 388 11.50 11.93 15.59
C ILE A 388 11.81 10.42 15.73
N ALA A 389 12.47 10.02 16.82
CA ALA A 389 12.77 8.61 17.08
C ALA A 389 11.51 7.75 17.22
N LYS A 390 10.45 8.27 17.86
CA LYS A 390 9.16 7.57 17.94
C LYS A 390 8.48 7.47 16.57
N ALA A 391 8.54 8.51 15.73
CA ALA A 391 7.98 8.46 14.38
C ALA A 391 8.68 7.40 13.53
N ALA A 392 10.01 7.34 13.58
CA ALA A 392 10.80 6.32 12.90
C ALA A 392 10.59 4.89 13.43
N ALA A 393 9.97 4.74 14.60
CA ALA A 393 9.63 3.45 15.20
C ALA A 393 8.18 3.00 14.93
N LEU A 394 7.37 3.84 14.28
CA LEU A 394 6.02 3.45 13.84
C LEU A 394 6.07 2.28 12.86
N ASP A 395 4.96 1.57 12.75
CA ASP A 395 4.73 0.56 11.71
C ASP A 395 5.90 -0.45 11.59
N PRO A 396 6.26 -1.18 12.66
CA PRO A 396 7.49 -1.98 12.76
C PRO A 396 7.43 -3.30 11.97
N VAL A 397 7.16 -3.22 10.67
CA VAL A 397 7.13 -4.32 9.70
C VAL A 397 8.55 -4.82 9.46
N LYS A 398 8.75 -6.15 9.45
CA LYS A 398 10.09 -6.77 9.32
C LYS A 398 10.43 -7.19 7.89
N TYR A 399 9.41 -7.27 7.03
CA TYR A 399 9.44 -7.76 5.65
C TYR A 399 9.90 -9.22 5.55
N THR A 400 9.56 -10.04 6.56
CA THR A 400 10.04 -11.43 6.67
C THR A 400 8.97 -12.49 6.36
N SER A 401 7.74 -12.08 6.05
CA SER A 401 6.69 -13.03 5.67
C SER A 401 7.10 -13.81 4.42
N THR A 402 6.90 -15.13 4.44
CA THR A 402 7.11 -16.03 3.31
C THR A 402 5.83 -16.32 2.52
N LYS A 403 4.70 -15.76 2.99
CA LYS A 403 3.38 -15.96 2.38
C LYS A 403 3.28 -15.20 1.06
N PRO A 404 2.57 -15.76 0.06
CA PRO A 404 2.23 -15.04 -1.16
C PRO A 404 1.66 -13.66 -0.85
N THR A 405 2.31 -12.62 -1.38
CA THR A 405 1.96 -11.22 -1.14
C THR A 405 1.75 -10.52 -2.47
N VAL A 406 0.56 -9.96 -2.65
CA VAL A 406 0.22 -9.16 -3.82
C VAL A 406 -0.01 -7.73 -3.39
N LEU A 407 0.69 -6.79 -4.01
CA LEU A 407 0.43 -5.36 -3.89
C LEU A 407 -0.33 -4.88 -5.12
N LEU A 408 -1.33 -4.03 -4.94
CA LEU A 408 -1.99 -3.29 -6.02
C LEU A 408 -2.02 -1.81 -5.67
N ALA A 409 -1.40 -0.95 -6.46
CA ALA A 409 -1.42 0.50 -6.27
C ALA A 409 -1.79 1.21 -7.58
N ASN A 410 -2.31 2.43 -7.49
CA ASN A 410 -2.34 3.31 -8.66
C ASN A 410 -0.93 3.81 -8.96
N GLU A 411 -0.54 3.87 -10.24
CA GLU A 411 0.73 4.49 -10.66
C GLU A 411 0.84 5.94 -10.19
N ASN A 412 -0.28 6.65 -10.10
CA ASN A 412 -0.35 8.06 -9.72
C ASN A 412 -1.24 8.25 -8.48
N ASP A 413 -1.00 7.44 -7.44
CA ASP A 413 -1.71 7.56 -6.17
C ASP A 413 -1.28 8.82 -5.41
N ARG A 414 -2.25 9.68 -5.13
CA ARG A 414 -2.03 11.00 -4.52
C ARG A 414 -2.07 11.01 -2.99
N LEU A 415 -2.52 9.92 -2.36
CA LEU A 415 -2.64 9.83 -0.90
C LEU A 415 -1.63 8.85 -0.31
N VAL A 416 -1.31 7.79 -1.04
CA VAL A 416 -0.28 6.83 -0.67
C VAL A 416 0.65 6.69 -1.84
N TRP A 417 1.79 7.36 -1.75
CA TRP A 417 2.67 7.59 -2.88
C TRP A 417 3.13 6.24 -3.42
N PRO A 418 3.14 6.03 -4.75
CA PRO A 418 3.49 4.75 -5.36
C PRO A 418 4.85 4.20 -4.90
N GLY A 419 5.78 5.08 -4.53
CA GLY A 419 7.07 4.74 -3.94
C GLY A 419 6.99 3.91 -2.65
N GLN A 420 5.86 3.88 -1.93
CA GLN A 420 5.63 2.94 -0.82
C GLN A 420 5.73 1.48 -1.30
N THR A 421 5.11 1.19 -2.44
CA THR A 421 5.14 -0.15 -3.06
C THR A 421 6.56 -0.48 -3.52
N SER A 422 7.24 0.47 -4.17
CA SER A 422 8.65 0.30 -4.57
C SER A 422 9.56 0.02 -3.37
N ALA A 423 9.40 0.78 -2.27
CA ALA A 423 10.17 0.60 -1.06
C ALA A 423 9.89 -0.76 -0.38
N TYR A 424 8.64 -1.22 -0.38
CA TYR A 424 8.28 -2.54 0.12
C TYR A 424 8.95 -3.67 -0.67
N VAL A 425 8.90 -3.60 -2.00
CA VAL A 425 9.56 -4.58 -2.88
C VAL A 425 11.07 -4.58 -2.63
N ALA A 426 11.69 -3.42 -2.46
CA ALA A 426 13.11 -3.31 -2.14
C ALA A 426 13.45 -3.99 -0.79
N GLU A 427 12.67 -3.72 0.26
CA GLU A 427 12.85 -4.36 1.58
C GLU A 427 12.69 -5.89 1.50
N ARG A 428 11.61 -6.37 0.86
CA ARG A 428 11.39 -7.82 0.65
C ARG A 428 12.52 -8.47 -0.13
N THR A 429 13.03 -7.80 -1.17
CA THR A 429 14.16 -8.28 -1.98
C THR A 429 15.42 -8.36 -1.14
N ALA A 430 15.71 -7.34 -0.33
CA ALA A 430 16.86 -7.34 0.58
C ALA A 430 16.77 -8.47 1.62
N LYS A 431 15.59 -8.74 2.19
CA LYS A 431 15.39 -9.87 3.12
C LYS A 431 15.47 -11.24 2.43
N PHE A 432 15.13 -11.32 1.16
CA PHE A 432 15.17 -12.57 0.38
C PHE A 432 16.56 -12.89 -0.17
N ALA A 433 17.44 -11.89 -0.36
CA ALA A 433 18.75 -12.05 -0.96
C ALA A 433 19.62 -13.18 -0.34
N PRO A 434 19.68 -13.39 0.99
CA PRO A 434 20.42 -14.51 1.57
C PRO A 434 19.88 -15.88 1.15
N THR A 435 18.56 -16.02 1.01
CA THR A 435 17.92 -17.27 0.54
C THR A 435 18.27 -17.54 -0.92
N LEU A 436 18.27 -16.50 -1.77
CA LEU A 436 18.68 -16.62 -3.16
C LEU A 436 20.16 -17.02 -3.28
N ALA A 437 21.05 -16.38 -2.53
CA ALA A 437 22.48 -16.71 -2.53
C ALA A 437 22.76 -18.15 -2.06
N ALA A 438 22.00 -18.64 -1.07
CA ALA A 438 22.09 -20.04 -0.64
C ALA A 438 21.65 -21.02 -1.74
N TYR A 439 20.60 -20.69 -2.49
CA TYR A 439 20.17 -21.47 -3.65
C TYR A 439 21.23 -21.47 -4.76
N GLU A 440 21.79 -20.33 -5.10
CA GLU A 440 22.83 -20.22 -6.14
C GLU A 440 24.07 -21.04 -5.78
N SER A 441 24.46 -21.03 -4.50
CA SER A 441 25.53 -21.88 -3.98
C SER A 441 25.20 -23.37 -4.10
N ALA A 442 23.97 -23.76 -3.75
CA ALA A 442 23.51 -25.14 -3.89
C ALA A 442 23.43 -25.58 -5.36
N LEU A 443 23.05 -24.67 -6.26
CA LEU A 443 22.97 -24.93 -7.69
C LEU A 443 24.36 -25.17 -8.29
N ALA A 444 25.33 -24.31 -7.95
CA ALA A 444 26.72 -24.49 -8.38
C ALA A 444 27.31 -25.83 -7.88
N ALA A 445 26.99 -26.22 -6.63
CA ALA A 445 27.40 -27.51 -6.08
C ALA A 445 26.73 -28.69 -6.80
N TYR A 446 25.44 -28.57 -7.13
CA TYR A 446 24.71 -29.55 -7.93
C TYR A 446 25.33 -29.71 -9.33
N GLU A 447 25.57 -28.62 -10.04
CA GLU A 447 26.18 -28.63 -11.38
C GLU A 447 27.57 -29.28 -11.34
N SER A 448 28.38 -28.95 -10.34
CA SER A 448 29.69 -29.57 -10.10
C SER A 448 29.58 -31.08 -9.86
N ALA A 449 28.59 -31.52 -9.09
CA ALA A 449 28.35 -32.93 -8.82
C ALA A 449 27.87 -33.70 -10.07
N VAL A 450 27.04 -33.07 -10.91
CA VAL A 450 26.61 -33.64 -12.21
C VAL A 450 27.82 -33.86 -13.10
N VAL A 451 28.66 -32.83 -13.29
CA VAL A 451 29.88 -32.93 -14.11
C VAL A 451 30.83 -34.00 -13.57
N ALA A 452 31.01 -34.09 -12.25
CA ALA A 452 31.85 -35.10 -11.62
C ALA A 452 31.33 -36.53 -11.86
N ARG A 453 30.01 -36.73 -11.76
CA ARG A 453 29.36 -38.02 -12.04
C ARG A 453 29.52 -38.42 -13.51
N ASP A 454 29.27 -37.50 -14.42
CA ASP A 454 29.39 -37.74 -15.86
C ASP A 454 30.82 -38.07 -16.26
N LYS A 455 31.81 -37.35 -15.72
CA LYS A 455 33.24 -37.66 -15.91
C LYS A 455 33.59 -39.05 -15.39
N LYS A 456 33.06 -39.46 -14.24
CA LYS A 456 33.29 -40.80 -13.67
C LYS A 456 32.70 -41.89 -14.56
N ILE A 457 31.50 -41.69 -15.11
CA ILE A 457 30.85 -42.60 -16.06
C ILE A 457 31.65 -42.67 -17.37
N ALA A 458 32.06 -41.53 -17.92
CA ALA A 458 32.84 -41.44 -19.16
C ALA A 458 34.21 -42.15 -19.03
N ASN A 459 34.93 -41.89 -17.93
CA ASN A 459 36.20 -42.54 -17.63
C ASN A 459 36.07 -44.05 -17.48
N ALA A 460 35.05 -44.52 -16.73
CA ALA A 460 34.79 -45.94 -16.58
C ALA A 460 34.40 -46.60 -17.91
N THR A 461 33.65 -45.91 -18.76
CA THR A 461 33.28 -46.37 -20.12
C THR A 461 34.51 -46.52 -21.00
N SER A 462 35.41 -45.54 -20.99
CA SER A 462 36.68 -45.58 -21.72
C SER A 462 37.60 -46.68 -21.21
N ALA A 463 37.63 -46.94 -19.89
CA ALA A 463 38.40 -48.03 -19.30
C ALA A 463 37.90 -49.41 -19.77
N VAL A 464 36.58 -49.59 -19.93
CA VAL A 464 36.00 -50.81 -20.51
C VAL A 464 36.44 -51.01 -21.97
N ALA A 465 36.46 -49.92 -22.76
CA ALA A 465 36.87 -49.97 -24.16
C ALA A 465 38.38 -50.28 -24.33
N LYS A 466 39.24 -49.76 -23.44
CA LYS A 466 40.71 -49.93 -23.50
C LYS A 466 41.22 -51.25 -22.89
N ALA A 467 40.41 -51.98 -22.14
CA ALA A 467 40.83 -53.20 -21.44
C ALA A 467 41.14 -54.36 -22.40
N LYS A 468 42.38 -54.87 -22.40
CA LYS A 468 42.87 -55.92 -23.31
C LYS A 468 42.70 -57.36 -22.79
N THR A 469 42.54 -57.56 -21.47
CA THR A 469 42.40 -58.89 -20.86
C THR A 469 41.01 -59.12 -20.27
N ALA A 470 40.57 -60.38 -20.20
CA ALA A 470 39.26 -60.73 -19.66
C ALA A 470 39.08 -60.28 -18.19
N ALA A 471 40.13 -60.43 -17.37
CA ALA A 471 40.13 -59.97 -15.98
C ALA A 471 40.01 -58.44 -15.87
N ALA A 472 40.75 -57.69 -16.69
CA ALA A 472 40.68 -56.22 -16.71
C ALA A 472 39.30 -55.73 -17.18
N LYS A 473 38.70 -56.38 -18.18
CA LYS A 473 37.37 -56.05 -18.69
C LYS A 473 36.27 -56.30 -17.65
N LYS A 474 36.37 -57.39 -16.88
CA LYS A 474 35.46 -57.68 -15.74
C LYS A 474 35.55 -56.58 -14.67
N LYS A 475 36.75 -56.18 -14.27
CA LYS A 475 36.96 -55.10 -13.29
C LYS A 475 36.46 -53.74 -13.77
N ALA A 476 36.73 -53.37 -15.02
CA ALA A 476 36.26 -52.11 -15.61
C ALA A 476 34.73 -52.07 -15.75
N LYS A 477 34.09 -53.19 -16.12
CA LYS A 477 32.61 -53.28 -16.16
C LYS A 477 31.98 -53.12 -14.78
N ALA A 478 32.58 -53.70 -13.75
CA ALA A 478 32.12 -53.51 -12.36
C ALA A 478 32.24 -52.04 -11.93
N ALA A 479 33.37 -51.37 -12.23
CA ALA A 479 33.54 -49.95 -11.94
C ALA A 479 32.54 -49.05 -12.69
N LEU A 480 32.22 -49.37 -13.94
CA LEU A 480 31.18 -48.68 -14.71
C LEU A 480 29.79 -48.89 -14.12
N ALA A 481 29.46 -50.13 -13.71
CA ALA A 481 28.21 -50.42 -13.01
C ALA A 481 28.11 -49.61 -11.71
N SER A 482 29.15 -49.59 -10.88
CA SER A 482 29.19 -48.77 -9.66
C SER A 482 29.09 -47.27 -9.94
N ALA A 483 29.68 -46.77 -11.03
CA ALA A 483 29.56 -45.36 -11.42
C ALA A 483 28.14 -44.98 -11.87
N LYS A 484 27.42 -45.89 -12.55
CA LYS A 484 26.04 -45.68 -12.98
C LYS A 484 25.03 -45.76 -11.83
N VAL A 485 25.33 -46.57 -10.81
CA VAL A 485 24.49 -46.75 -9.61
C VAL A 485 24.69 -45.62 -8.59
N LEU A 486 25.70 -44.76 -8.74
CA LEU A 486 25.80 -43.53 -7.95
C LEU A 486 24.52 -42.73 -8.11
N THR A 487 23.92 -42.36 -6.97
CA THR A 487 22.72 -41.54 -6.90
C THR A 487 22.91 -40.28 -7.75
N ALA A 488 21.92 -40.00 -8.60
CA ALA A 488 21.93 -38.74 -9.34
C ALA A 488 21.90 -37.57 -8.36
N PRO A 489 22.72 -36.52 -8.58
CA PRO A 489 22.54 -35.27 -7.85
C PRO A 489 21.10 -34.79 -8.02
N VAL A 490 20.52 -34.24 -6.96
CA VAL A 490 19.17 -33.67 -6.98
C VAL A 490 19.30 -32.17 -7.17
N ALA A 491 18.63 -31.63 -8.19
CA ALA A 491 18.65 -30.19 -8.45
C ALA A 491 17.95 -29.45 -7.29
N PRO A 492 18.54 -28.37 -6.76
CA PRO A 492 17.84 -27.55 -5.78
C PRO A 492 16.64 -26.85 -6.43
N LYS A 493 15.58 -26.62 -5.66
CA LYS A 493 14.42 -25.85 -6.11
C LYS A 493 14.71 -24.36 -5.99
N LYS A 494 14.51 -23.60 -7.06
CA LYS A 494 14.64 -22.13 -7.03
C LYS A 494 13.63 -21.54 -6.03
N PRO A 495 14.08 -20.76 -5.04
CA PRO A 495 13.18 -20.09 -4.12
C PRO A 495 12.50 -18.90 -4.82
N SER A 496 11.32 -18.50 -4.32
CA SER A 496 10.61 -17.28 -4.73
C SER A 496 10.51 -16.35 -3.53
N SER A 497 10.61 -15.04 -3.77
CA SER A 497 10.30 -14.02 -2.75
C SER A 497 8.82 -14.02 -2.37
N ASN A 498 7.97 -14.63 -3.21
CA ASN A 498 6.51 -14.69 -3.07
C ASN A 498 5.91 -13.28 -2.93
N VAL A 499 6.43 -12.32 -3.71
CA VAL A 499 5.90 -10.95 -3.82
C VAL A 499 5.68 -10.58 -5.27
N VAL A 500 4.56 -9.93 -5.57
CA VAL A 500 4.36 -9.23 -6.84
C VAL A 500 3.73 -7.86 -6.57
N ALA A 501 4.19 -6.85 -7.28
CA ALA A 501 3.62 -5.51 -7.25
C ALA A 501 2.88 -5.22 -8.57
N LEU A 502 1.60 -4.90 -8.45
CA LEU A 502 0.72 -4.49 -9.53
C LEU A 502 0.51 -2.98 -9.45
N TYR A 503 0.66 -2.31 -10.58
CA TYR A 503 0.40 -0.90 -10.73
C TYR A 503 -0.70 -0.72 -11.76
N ALA A 504 -1.84 -0.20 -11.33
CA ALA A 504 -2.88 0.23 -12.24
C ALA A 504 -2.37 1.45 -13.01
N MET A 505 -2.43 1.36 -14.34
CA MET A 505 -1.91 2.37 -15.24
C MET A 505 -3.03 3.29 -15.70
N SER A 506 -2.75 4.59 -15.74
CA SER A 506 -3.66 5.56 -16.36
C SER A 506 -3.63 5.41 -17.88
N PRO A 507 -4.72 5.76 -18.61
CA PRO A 507 -4.64 5.93 -20.06
C PRO A 507 -3.54 6.92 -20.42
N THR A 508 -2.95 6.78 -21.61
CA THR A 508 -1.89 7.69 -22.06
C THR A 508 -2.37 9.14 -22.14
N GLU A 509 -3.55 9.35 -22.73
CA GLU A 509 -4.22 10.65 -22.85
C GLU A 509 -5.67 10.51 -22.38
N TYR A 510 -6.13 11.44 -21.55
CA TYR A 510 -7.52 11.50 -21.07
C TYR A 510 -7.95 12.91 -20.64
N THR A 511 -7.05 13.90 -20.66
CA THR A 511 -7.41 15.29 -20.36
C THR A 511 -8.42 15.78 -21.38
N LYS A 512 -9.49 16.40 -20.88
CA LYS A 512 -10.45 17.12 -21.72
C LYS A 512 -10.39 18.61 -21.41
N TYR A 513 -10.62 19.38 -22.46
CA TYR A 513 -10.69 20.83 -22.39
C TYR A 513 -12.05 21.30 -22.88
N THR A 514 -12.60 22.30 -22.21
CA THR A 514 -13.79 23.04 -22.66
C THR A 514 -13.51 23.76 -23.98
N ALA A 515 -14.55 24.24 -24.66
CA ALA A 515 -14.39 25.06 -25.88
C ALA A 515 -13.55 26.34 -25.65
N ALA A 516 -13.51 26.85 -24.41
CA ALA A 516 -12.68 27.99 -24.02
C ALA A 516 -11.21 27.62 -23.74
N GLY A 517 -10.85 26.34 -23.86
CA GLY A 517 -9.50 25.82 -23.64
C GLY A 517 -9.19 25.43 -22.19
N PHE A 518 -10.03 25.78 -21.21
CA PHE A 518 -9.82 25.40 -19.80
C PHE A 518 -10.03 23.91 -19.55
N PRO A 519 -9.28 23.29 -18.62
CA PRO A 519 -9.51 21.91 -18.19
C PRO A 519 -10.97 21.67 -17.82
N ASP A 520 -11.56 20.58 -18.31
CA ASP A 520 -12.92 20.18 -17.97
C ASP A 520 -12.90 19.32 -16.70
N LEU A 521 -12.91 19.99 -15.54
CA LEU A 521 -12.94 19.34 -14.22
C LEU A 521 -14.31 18.72 -13.87
N ALA A 522 -15.32 18.91 -14.73
CA ALA A 522 -16.61 18.26 -14.61
C ALA A 522 -16.65 16.93 -15.39
N ASP A 523 -15.62 16.62 -16.19
CA ASP A 523 -15.48 15.33 -16.83
C ASP A 523 -15.38 14.20 -15.81
N ILE A 524 -15.66 12.98 -16.25
CA ILE A 524 -15.57 11.82 -15.38
C ILE A 524 -14.10 11.53 -14.97
N GLY A 525 -13.13 11.90 -15.81
CA GLY A 525 -11.71 11.66 -15.58
C GLY A 525 -11.25 10.24 -15.92
N ALA A 526 -9.99 9.92 -15.62
CA ALA A 526 -9.43 8.59 -15.86
C ALA A 526 -10.17 7.51 -15.07
N ALA A 527 -10.35 6.32 -15.66
CA ALA A 527 -11.03 5.22 -14.97
C ALA A 527 -10.19 4.53 -13.88
N SER A 528 -8.86 4.61 -13.98
CA SER A 528 -7.91 3.92 -13.10
C SER A 528 -6.51 4.53 -13.19
N GLY A 529 -5.63 4.16 -12.26
CA GLY A 529 -4.21 4.51 -12.27
C GLY A 529 -3.86 5.92 -11.78
N VAL A 530 -4.86 6.64 -11.27
CA VAL A 530 -4.77 7.96 -10.62
C VAL A 530 -5.66 7.97 -9.38
N GLY A 531 -5.56 8.99 -8.52
CA GLY A 531 -6.40 9.05 -7.31
C GLY A 531 -6.03 7.95 -6.29
N HIS A 532 -6.86 7.74 -5.27
CA HIS A 532 -6.59 6.74 -4.22
C HIS A 532 -7.65 5.64 -4.21
N GLU A 533 -7.23 4.38 -4.32
CA GLU A 533 -8.12 3.21 -4.48
C GLU A 533 -9.07 3.29 -5.69
N GLN A 534 -8.69 4.08 -6.70
CA GLN A 534 -9.46 4.22 -7.93
C GLN A 534 -9.09 3.10 -8.90
N PHE A 535 -9.72 1.95 -8.69
CA PHE A 535 -9.56 0.73 -9.49
C PHE A 535 -10.87 0.36 -10.17
N THR A 536 -10.77 -0.26 -11.34
CA THR A 536 -11.94 -0.85 -12.01
C THR A 536 -12.39 -2.10 -11.26
N THR A 537 -13.67 -2.48 -11.42
CA THR A 537 -14.18 -3.73 -10.85
C THR A 537 -13.36 -4.93 -11.35
N ALA A 538 -12.99 -4.95 -12.62
CA ALA A 538 -12.19 -6.02 -13.20
C ALA A 538 -10.82 -6.16 -12.52
N GLN A 539 -10.12 -5.05 -12.23
CA GLN A 539 -8.84 -5.05 -11.51
C GLN A 539 -8.99 -5.62 -10.09
N VAL A 540 -10.05 -5.23 -9.38
CA VAL A 540 -10.32 -5.73 -8.02
C VAL A 540 -10.62 -7.23 -8.00
N ILE A 541 -11.44 -7.70 -8.94
CA ILE A 541 -11.76 -9.13 -9.06
C ILE A 541 -10.52 -9.93 -9.44
N ALA A 542 -9.73 -9.45 -10.40
CA ALA A 542 -8.48 -10.10 -10.79
C ALA A 542 -7.50 -10.21 -9.60
N LEU A 543 -7.38 -9.15 -8.78
CA LEU A 543 -6.60 -9.20 -7.53
C LEU A 543 -7.13 -10.26 -6.57
N ALA A 544 -8.44 -10.31 -6.32
CA ALA A 544 -9.04 -11.27 -5.40
C ALA A 544 -8.87 -12.72 -5.88
N GLU A 545 -9.04 -12.98 -7.17
CA GLU A 545 -8.79 -14.30 -7.77
C GLU A 545 -7.32 -14.69 -7.68
N MET A 546 -6.40 -13.76 -7.91
CA MET A 546 -4.96 -14.01 -7.77
C MET A 546 -4.58 -14.32 -6.31
N LEU A 547 -5.14 -13.60 -5.35
CA LEU A 547 -4.97 -13.87 -3.92
C LEU A 547 -5.51 -15.24 -3.52
N ASN A 548 -6.70 -15.61 -4.01
CA ASN A 548 -7.27 -16.93 -3.75
C ASN A 548 -6.45 -18.06 -4.38
N ALA A 549 -6.01 -17.89 -5.63
CA ALA A 549 -5.13 -18.85 -6.30
C ALA A 549 -3.81 -19.04 -5.52
N ALA A 550 -3.21 -17.93 -5.08
CA ALA A 550 -2.01 -17.93 -4.26
C ALA A 550 -2.21 -18.58 -2.89
N ALA A 551 -3.38 -18.38 -2.26
CA ALA A 551 -3.74 -19.04 -1.01
C ALA A 551 -3.93 -20.56 -1.19
N ILE A 552 -4.30 -21.02 -2.38
CA ILE A 552 -4.45 -22.45 -2.70
C ILE A 552 -3.08 -23.09 -2.98
N SER A 553 -2.21 -22.44 -3.76
CA SER A 553 -0.91 -22.99 -4.16
C SER A 553 0.18 -22.79 -3.11
N GLY A 554 0.08 -21.74 -2.29
CA GLY A 554 1.15 -21.26 -1.42
C GLY A 554 2.28 -20.53 -2.17
N THR A 555 2.09 -20.23 -3.46
CA THR A 555 3.10 -19.63 -4.36
C THR A 555 2.48 -18.59 -5.29
N LEU A 556 3.28 -17.60 -5.71
CA LEU A 556 2.97 -16.76 -6.87
C LEU A 556 3.73 -17.31 -8.08
N ASP A 557 3.11 -18.22 -8.82
CA ASP A 557 3.70 -18.79 -10.04
C ASP A 557 3.36 -17.93 -11.25
N ILE A 558 4.03 -16.78 -11.35
CA ILE A 558 3.84 -15.77 -12.41
C ILE A 558 5.09 -15.74 -13.30
N THR A 559 4.92 -15.94 -14.61
CA THR A 559 5.99 -15.72 -15.60
C THR A 559 5.88 -14.32 -16.21
N PRO A 560 6.97 -13.72 -16.72
CA PRO A 560 6.92 -12.44 -17.42
C PRO A 560 5.89 -12.41 -18.55
N GLU A 561 5.77 -13.49 -19.32
CA GLU A 561 4.80 -13.60 -20.42
C GLU A 561 3.36 -13.60 -19.90
N SER A 562 3.07 -14.40 -18.87
CA SER A 562 1.74 -14.43 -18.25
C SER A 562 1.38 -13.10 -17.61
N PHE A 563 2.38 -12.40 -17.05
CA PHE A 563 2.21 -11.10 -16.41
C PHE A 563 1.96 -9.99 -17.43
N ALA A 564 2.68 -10.00 -18.56
CA ALA A 564 2.45 -9.05 -19.64
C ALA A 564 1.03 -9.16 -20.21
N ILE A 565 0.53 -10.40 -20.39
CA ILE A 565 -0.85 -10.66 -20.82
C ILE A 565 -1.85 -10.18 -19.78
N PHE A 566 -1.61 -10.49 -18.50
CA PHE A 566 -2.44 -10.03 -17.39
C PHE A 566 -2.49 -8.49 -17.31
N GLY A 567 -1.32 -7.85 -17.37
CA GLY A 567 -1.16 -6.40 -17.37
C GLY A 567 -1.96 -5.75 -18.49
N ALA A 568 -1.79 -6.22 -19.72
CA ALA A 568 -2.52 -5.73 -20.88
C ALA A 568 -4.05 -5.90 -20.74
N ALA A 569 -4.51 -7.03 -20.19
CA ALA A 569 -5.94 -7.31 -20.03
C ALA A 569 -6.64 -6.40 -19.01
N PHE A 570 -5.93 -5.94 -17.98
CA PHE A 570 -6.50 -5.20 -16.86
C PHE A 570 -6.00 -3.76 -16.73
N GLY A 571 -5.20 -3.26 -17.66
CA GLY A 571 -4.57 -1.94 -17.55
C GLY A 571 -3.64 -1.86 -16.34
N ILE A 572 -2.88 -2.93 -16.11
CA ILE A 572 -1.85 -3.05 -15.07
C ILE A 572 -0.47 -3.06 -15.76
N ASN A 573 0.60 -2.68 -15.06
CA ASN A 573 1.97 -2.79 -15.58
C ASN A 573 2.21 -4.16 -16.23
N GLY A 574 2.79 -4.16 -17.43
CA GLY A 574 3.12 -5.38 -18.17
C GLY A 574 4.49 -5.96 -17.83
N ASP A 575 5.26 -5.27 -16.98
CA ASP A 575 6.61 -5.63 -16.58
C ASP A 575 6.65 -5.90 -15.06
N LEU A 576 7.14 -7.08 -14.67
CA LEU A 576 7.28 -7.51 -13.28
C LEU A 576 8.31 -6.69 -12.51
N ASP A 577 9.28 -6.11 -13.21
CA ASP A 577 10.37 -5.32 -12.62
C ASP A 577 10.05 -3.82 -12.60
N TYR A 578 8.89 -3.40 -13.14
CA TYR A 578 8.47 -2.01 -13.11
C TYR A 578 8.28 -1.54 -11.67
N LEU A 579 8.97 -0.45 -11.32
CA LEU A 579 8.80 0.27 -10.07
C LEU A 579 8.61 1.76 -10.39
N PRO A 580 7.52 2.39 -9.92
CA PRO A 580 7.31 3.82 -10.09
C PRO A 580 8.29 4.63 -9.24
N ILE A 581 8.19 5.96 -9.36
CA ILE A 581 9.06 6.93 -8.69
C ILE A 581 9.20 6.60 -7.18
N PRO A 582 10.44 6.49 -6.67
CA PRO A 582 10.69 6.25 -5.25
C PRO A 582 10.12 7.34 -4.32
N LEU A 583 10.00 7.01 -3.03
CA LEU A 583 9.75 8.03 -2.01
C LEU A 583 10.88 9.07 -1.98
N LYS A 584 10.54 10.31 -1.64
CA LYS A 584 11.50 11.42 -1.54
C LYS A 584 12.42 11.31 -0.32
N TYR A 585 11.97 10.64 0.73
CA TYR A 585 12.71 10.33 1.95
C TYR A 585 12.78 8.85 2.16
#